data_AF-A0A957RBP6-F1
#
_entry.id   AF-A0A957RBP6-F1
#
_cell.length_a   1.000
_cell.length_b   1.000
_cell.length_c   1.000
_cell.angle_alpha   90.00
_cell.angle_beta   90.00
_cell.angle_gamma   90.00
#
_symmetry.space_group_name_H-M   'P 1'
#
loop_
_entity.id
_entity.type
_entity.pdbx_description
1 polymer ?
#
loop_
_entity_poly.entity_id
_entity_poly.type
_entity_poly.pdbx_seq_one_letter_code
_entity_poly.pdbx_strand_id
1 'polypeptide(L)'
;MQLTNGDKINLLAAYHFFVGGIFALLAIAALVVPLAAVALGESEFLARLPGWFLGSSLLIVAIVLGGIALIDLVLGWGLWQLKTWGRTGAMIFAVFSIPFVPIGTIAGGVILYVLLQDEIRELFWAANQPVPPRSQ
;
A
#
# COMPACT_ATOMS: atom_id res chain seq x y z
N MET A 1 2.53 -23.64 14.47
CA MET A 1 1.52 -23.68 13.38
C MET A 1 2.23 -23.28 12.10
N GLN A 2 2.34 -24.16 11.11
CA GLN A 2 2.94 -23.81 9.81
C GLN A 2 1.85 -23.12 8.97
N LEU A 3 2.11 -21.91 8.48
CA LEU A 3 1.17 -21.20 7.60
C LEU A 3 1.17 -21.84 6.21
N THR A 4 -0.01 -22.03 5.62
CA THR A 4 -0.10 -22.48 4.23
C THR A 4 0.39 -21.38 3.29
N ASN A 5 0.71 -21.72 2.05
CA ASN A 5 1.15 -20.75 1.05
C ASN A 5 0.07 -19.69 0.75
N GLY A 6 -1.21 -20.08 0.77
CA GLY A 6 -2.33 -19.14 0.67
C GLY A 6 -2.40 -18.18 1.87
N ASP A 7 -2.20 -18.70 3.09
CA ASP A 7 -2.22 -17.87 4.31
C ASP A 7 -1.09 -16.84 4.31
N LYS A 8 0.11 -17.23 3.85
CA LYS A 8 1.25 -16.31 3.71
C LYS A 8 0.90 -15.14 2.79
N ILE A 9 0.31 -15.41 1.63
CA ILE A 9 -0.06 -14.35 0.67
C ILE A 9 -1.19 -13.49 1.22
N ASN A 10 -2.20 -14.09 1.85
CA ASN A 10 -3.29 -13.34 2.49
C ASN A 10 -2.76 -12.42 3.59
N LEU A 11 -1.76 -12.86 4.35
CA LEU A 11 -1.10 -12.03 5.36
C LEU A 11 -0.37 -10.84 4.72
N LEU A 12 0.35 -11.04 3.61
CA LEU A 12 1.00 -9.95 2.88
C LEU A 12 -0.02 -8.98 2.26
N ALA A 13 -1.12 -9.49 1.71
CA ALA A 13 -2.20 -8.66 1.17
C ALA A 13 -2.85 -7.83 2.29
N ALA A 14 -3.12 -8.43 3.45
CA ALA A 14 -3.65 -7.75 4.62
C ALA A 14 -2.69 -6.67 5.14
N TYR A 15 -1.38 -6.93 5.13
CA TYR A 15 -0.36 -5.93 5.46
C TYR A 15 -0.45 -4.71 4.53
N HIS A 16 -0.49 -4.92 3.21
CA HIS A 16 -0.63 -3.82 2.25
C HIS A 16 -1.96 -3.06 2.43
N PHE A 17 -3.07 -3.74 2.67
CA PHE A 17 -4.34 -3.06 2.96
C PHE A 17 -4.29 -2.24 4.25
N PHE A 18 -3.65 -2.77 5.30
CA PHE A 18 -3.50 -2.07 6.57
C PHE A 18 -2.65 -0.80 6.42
N VAL A 19 -1.48 -0.92 5.79
CA VAL A 19 -0.58 0.21 5.53
C VAL A 19 -1.26 1.23 4.60
N GLY A 20 -1.86 0.77 3.50
CA GLY A 20 -2.58 1.62 2.58
C GLY A 20 -3.75 2.35 3.24
N GLY A 21 -4.50 1.66 4.12
CA GLY A 21 -5.56 2.25 4.92
C GLY A 21 -5.07 3.36 5.85
N ILE A 22 -3.94 3.15 6.54
CA ILE A 22 -3.32 4.19 7.38
C ILE A 22 -2.93 5.40 6.53
N PHE A 23 -2.24 5.20 5.41
CA PHE A 23 -1.84 6.31 4.54
C PHE A 23 -3.03 7.05 3.94
N ALA A 24 -4.13 6.34 3.60
CA ALA A 24 -5.37 6.96 3.14
C ALA A 24 -5.97 7.86 4.23
N LEU A 25 -6.03 7.38 5.47
CA LEU A 25 -6.51 8.17 6.61
C LEU A 25 -5.63 9.39 6.86
N LEU A 26 -4.30 9.23 6.79
CA LEU A 26 -3.36 10.35 6.93
C LEU A 26 -3.50 11.37 5.80
N ALA A 27 -3.72 10.93 4.56
CA ALA A 27 -3.95 11.82 3.42
C ALA A 27 -5.22 12.66 3.62
N ILE A 28 -6.30 12.05 4.09
CA ILE A 28 -7.55 12.74 4.41
C ILE A 28 -7.32 13.71 5.59
N ALA A 29 -6.69 13.24 6.66
CA ALA A 29 -6.41 14.05 7.85
C ALA A 29 -5.53 15.27 7.53
N ALA A 30 -4.55 15.13 6.64
CA ALA A 30 -3.69 16.21 6.19
C ALA A 30 -4.47 17.35 5.52
N LEU A 31 -5.62 17.07 4.90
CA LEU A 31 -6.51 18.10 4.37
C LEU A 31 -7.50 18.60 5.43
N VAL A 32 -8.21 17.66 6.06
CA VAL A 32 -9.37 17.98 6.90
C VAL A 32 -8.96 18.71 8.18
N VAL A 33 -7.93 18.23 8.88
CA VAL A 33 -7.56 18.78 10.19
C VAL A 33 -7.10 20.24 10.10
N PRO A 34 -6.16 20.61 9.20
CA PRO A 34 -5.72 22.00 9.09
C PRO A 34 -6.81 22.94 8.59
N LEU A 35 -7.65 22.49 7.65
CA LEU A 35 -8.77 23.29 7.15
C LEU A 35 -9.84 23.51 8.24
N ALA A 36 -10.16 22.47 9.01
CA ALA A 36 -11.08 22.58 10.15
C ALA A 36 -10.51 23.53 11.22
N ALA A 37 -9.21 23.43 11.53
CA ALA A 37 -8.57 24.32 12.49
C ALA A 37 -8.66 25.80 12.08
N VAL A 38 -8.51 26.12 10.79
CA VAL A 38 -8.71 27.48 10.29
C VAL A 38 -10.18 27.89 10.33
N ALA A 39 -11.08 27.03 9.85
CA ALA A 39 -12.52 27.32 9.77
C ALA A 39 -13.18 27.53 11.15
N LEU A 40 -12.68 26.84 12.17
CA LEU A 40 -13.15 26.93 13.55
C LEU A 40 -12.41 27.99 14.37
N GLY A 41 -11.39 28.65 13.81
CA GLY A 41 -10.60 29.67 14.53
C GLY A 41 -9.63 29.10 15.57
N GLU A 42 -9.36 27.80 15.53
CA GLU A 42 -8.49 27.07 16.48
C GLU A 42 -7.00 27.28 16.20
N SER A 43 -6.62 27.91 15.07
CA SER A 43 -5.23 28.17 14.73
C SER A 43 -5.00 29.53 14.09
N GLU A 44 -4.51 30.48 14.89
CA GLU A 44 -4.04 31.78 14.38
C GLU A 44 -2.86 31.65 13.43
N PHE A 45 -1.96 30.68 13.67
CA PHE A 45 -0.79 30.47 12.81
C PHE A 45 -1.20 30.11 11.38
N LEU A 46 -2.07 29.10 11.23
CA LEU A 46 -2.53 28.66 9.92
C LEU A 46 -3.37 29.74 9.22
N ALA A 47 -4.18 30.48 9.97
CA ALA A 47 -4.99 31.58 9.44
C ALA A 47 -4.16 32.76 8.90
N ARG A 48 -2.92 32.95 9.38
CA ARG A 48 -2.00 33.98 8.88
C ARG A 48 -1.28 33.61 7.59
N LEU A 49 -1.31 32.33 7.18
CA LEU A 49 -0.66 31.90 5.95
C LEU A 49 -1.44 32.38 4.72
N PRO A 50 -0.76 32.79 3.63
CA PRO A 50 -1.44 33.03 2.36
C PRO A 50 -2.21 31.78 1.91
N GLY A 51 -3.48 31.93 1.54
CA GLY A 51 -4.35 30.79 1.24
C GLY A 51 -3.81 29.87 0.12
N TRP A 52 -3.14 30.43 -0.89
CA TRP A 52 -2.49 29.64 -1.94
C TRP A 52 -1.32 28.80 -1.40
N PHE A 53 -0.56 29.31 -0.42
CA PHE A 53 0.56 28.62 0.18
C PHE A 53 0.07 27.47 1.08
N LEU A 54 -0.92 27.74 1.93
CA LEU A 54 -1.56 26.72 2.75
C LEU A 54 -2.18 25.64 1.86
N GLY A 55 -3.03 26.01 0.91
CA GLY A 55 -3.72 25.07 0.02
C GLY A 55 -2.77 24.19 -0.79
N SER A 56 -1.73 24.77 -1.40
CA SER A 56 -0.75 23.99 -2.17
C SER A 56 0.08 23.05 -1.31
N SER A 57 0.50 23.50 -0.12
CA SER A 57 1.26 22.66 0.81
C SER A 57 0.44 21.45 1.30
N LEU A 58 -0.81 21.68 1.71
CA LEU A 58 -1.70 20.60 2.15
C LEU A 58 -1.98 19.62 1.00
N LEU A 59 -2.19 20.13 -0.22
CA LEU A 59 -2.44 19.30 -1.40
C LEU A 59 -1.23 18.42 -1.74
N ILE A 60 -0.01 18.96 -1.70
CA ILE A 60 1.21 18.18 -1.96
C ILE A 60 1.34 17.03 -0.95
N VAL A 61 1.15 17.31 0.34
CA VAL A 61 1.20 16.28 1.40
C VAL A 61 0.12 15.23 1.17
N ALA A 62 -1.12 15.63 0.87
CA ALA A 62 -2.22 14.72 0.62
C ALA A 62 -2.01 13.85 -0.62
N ILE A 63 -1.44 14.39 -1.70
CA ILE A 63 -1.12 13.63 -2.93
C ILE A 63 -0.03 12.60 -2.65
N VAL A 64 1.02 12.96 -1.91
CA VAL A 64 2.10 12.01 -1.57
C VAL A 64 1.55 10.86 -0.72
N LEU A 65 0.84 11.18 0.37
CA LEU A 65 0.26 10.18 1.26
C LEU A 65 -0.80 9.33 0.53
N GLY A 66 -1.68 9.96 -0.24
CA GLY A 66 -2.72 9.29 -1.02
C GLY A 66 -2.17 8.43 -2.14
N GLY A 67 -1.06 8.83 -2.77
CA GLY A 67 -0.35 8.04 -3.77
C GLY A 67 0.25 6.77 -3.18
N ILE A 68 0.89 6.87 -2.02
CA ILE A 68 1.39 5.70 -1.27
C ILE A 68 0.23 4.78 -0.90
N ALA A 69 -0.85 5.35 -0.35
CA ALA A 69 -2.06 4.61 -0.01
C ALA A 69 -2.61 3.82 -1.21
N LEU A 70 -2.74 4.48 -2.36
CA LEU A 70 -3.25 3.86 -3.56
C LEU A 70 -2.36 2.72 -4.05
N ILE A 71 -1.04 2.91 -4.05
CA ILE A 71 -0.09 1.85 -4.43
C ILE A 71 -0.26 0.64 -3.52
N ASP A 72 -0.24 0.83 -2.21
CA ASP A 72 -0.41 -0.26 -1.24
C ASP A 72 -1.75 -0.99 -1.43
N LEU A 73 -2.86 -0.26 -1.56
CA LEU A 73 -4.17 -0.88 -1.79
C LEU A 73 -4.23 -1.68 -3.10
N VAL A 74 -3.62 -1.17 -4.17
CA VAL A 74 -3.55 -1.86 -5.47
C VAL A 74 -2.68 -3.12 -5.39
N LEU A 75 -1.55 -3.07 -4.69
CA LEU A 75 -0.69 -4.23 -4.46
C LEU A 75 -1.37 -5.28 -3.58
N GLY A 76 -2.02 -4.86 -2.49
CA GLY A 76 -2.81 -5.74 -1.64
C GLY A 76 -3.92 -6.45 -2.42
N TRP A 77 -4.63 -5.71 -3.29
CA TRP A 77 -5.63 -6.29 -4.19
C TRP A 77 -5.02 -7.28 -5.18
N GLY A 78 -3.90 -6.94 -5.82
CA GLY A 78 -3.22 -7.81 -6.76
C GLY A 78 -2.75 -9.12 -6.13
N LEU A 79 -2.21 -9.07 -4.91
CA LEU A 79 -1.81 -10.25 -4.13
C LEU A 79 -3.02 -11.10 -3.72
N TRP A 80 -4.09 -10.46 -3.22
CA TRP A 80 -5.31 -11.15 -2.78
C TRP A 80 -5.99 -11.91 -3.93
N GLN A 81 -5.95 -11.34 -5.14
CA GLN A 81 -6.49 -11.95 -6.37
C GLN A 81 -5.50 -12.88 -7.09
N LEU A 82 -4.36 -13.19 -6.46
CA LEU A 82 -3.27 -14.02 -7.02
C LEU A 82 -2.84 -13.57 -8.43
N LYS A 83 -2.83 -12.27 -8.71
CA LYS A 83 -2.41 -11.74 -10.01
C LYS A 83 -0.89 -11.66 -10.10
N THR A 84 -0.34 -12.11 -11.23
CA THR A 84 1.11 -12.05 -11.48
C THR A 84 1.68 -10.64 -11.40
N TRP A 85 0.94 -9.63 -11.87
CA TRP A 85 1.33 -8.22 -11.74
C TRP A 85 1.36 -7.76 -10.28
N GLY A 86 0.49 -8.30 -9.42
CA GLY A 86 0.44 -7.98 -7.98
C GLY A 86 1.68 -8.49 -7.27
N ARG A 87 2.12 -9.73 -7.57
CA ARG A 87 3.37 -10.29 -7.05
C ARG A 87 4.58 -9.47 -7.48
N THR A 88 4.73 -9.18 -8.77
CA THR A 88 5.87 -8.41 -9.28
C THR A 88 5.90 -7.00 -8.71
N GLY A 89 4.74 -6.33 -8.67
CA GLY A 89 4.62 -5.00 -8.07
C GLY A 89 5.00 -4.98 -6.58
N ALA A 90 4.53 -5.96 -5.81
CA ALA A 90 4.84 -6.06 -4.38
C ALA A 90 6.33 -6.32 -4.12
N MET A 91 6.99 -7.13 -4.95
CA MET A 91 8.44 -7.32 -4.85
C MET A 91 9.22 -6.03 -5.16
N ILE A 92 8.85 -5.31 -6.22
CA ILE A 92 9.48 -4.02 -6.57
C ILE A 92 9.31 -3.01 -5.43
N PHE A 93 8.08 -2.89 -4.92
CA PHE A 93 7.79 -1.98 -3.82
C PHE A 93 8.53 -2.35 -2.54
N ALA A 94 8.67 -3.64 -2.25
CA ALA A 94 9.44 -4.14 -1.11
C ALA A 94 10.94 -3.79 -1.21
N VAL A 95 11.53 -3.75 -2.42
CA VAL A 95 12.90 -3.26 -2.60
C VAL A 95 12.99 -1.78 -2.25
N PHE A 96 12.02 -0.97 -2.71
CA PHE A 96 11.96 0.45 -2.37
C PHE A 96 11.66 0.72 -0.90
N SER A 97 11.05 -0.23 -0.16
CA SER A 97 10.79 -0.05 1.26
C SER A 97 12.02 -0.28 2.14
N ILE A 98 13.06 -0.96 1.66
CA ILE A 98 14.25 -1.34 2.45
C ILE A 98 14.95 -0.16 3.14
N PRO A 99 15.17 1.00 2.48
CA PRO A 99 15.82 2.15 3.11
C PRO A 99 15.07 2.76 4.30
N PHE A 100 13.77 2.45 4.48
CA PHE A 100 12.95 2.98 5.57
C PHE A 100 13.11 2.15 6.85
N VAL A 101 14.30 2.19 7.43
CA VAL A 101 14.68 1.41 8.63
C VAL A 101 13.94 1.92 9.89
N PRO A 102 13.47 1.04 10.80
CA PRO A 102 13.52 -0.43 10.74
C PRO A 102 12.30 -1.07 10.07
N ILE A 103 11.17 -0.38 10.02
CA ILE A 103 9.87 -0.96 9.64
C ILE A 103 9.87 -1.42 8.19
N GLY A 104 10.32 -0.56 7.26
CA GLY A 104 10.37 -0.84 5.84
C GLY A 104 11.36 -1.94 5.46
N THR A 105 12.46 -2.06 6.20
CA THR A 105 13.43 -3.16 6.03
C THR A 105 12.86 -4.50 6.44
N ILE A 106 12.22 -4.58 7.61
CA ILE A 106 11.62 -5.83 8.10
C ILE A 106 10.47 -6.24 7.18
N ALA A 107 9.55 -5.32 6.89
CA ALA A 107 8.41 -5.62 6.03
C ALA A 107 8.86 -5.98 4.60
N GLY A 108 9.76 -5.19 4.01
CA GLY A 108 10.27 -5.44 2.66
C GLY A 108 11.03 -6.77 2.58
N GLY A 109 11.86 -7.07 3.58
CA GLY A 109 12.57 -8.35 3.69
C GLY A 109 11.61 -9.54 3.78
N VAL A 110 10.57 -9.45 4.59
CA VAL A 110 9.54 -10.52 4.71
C VAL A 110 8.78 -10.70 3.39
N ILE A 111 8.36 -9.60 2.74
CA ILE A 111 7.65 -9.66 1.45
C ILE A 111 8.53 -10.34 0.40
N LEU A 112 9.79 -9.92 0.26
CA LEU A 112 10.73 -10.53 -0.68
C LEU A 112 10.99 -12.00 -0.37
N TYR A 113 11.28 -12.32 0.90
CA TYR A 113 11.55 -13.68 1.33
C TYR A 113 10.41 -14.64 1.01
N VAL A 114 9.16 -14.20 1.20
CA VAL A 114 7.97 -15.02 0.87
C VAL A 114 7.75 -15.08 -0.64
N LEU A 115 7.72 -13.95 -1.34
CA LEU A 115 7.33 -13.91 -2.75
C LEU A 115 8.38 -14.51 -3.70
N LEU A 116 9.62 -14.65 -3.26
CA LEU A 116 10.69 -15.31 -4.03
C LEU A 116 10.69 -16.84 -3.91
N GLN A 117 9.88 -17.44 -3.03
CA GLN A 117 9.76 -18.90 -2.91
C GLN A 117 9.16 -19.51 -4.18
N ASP A 118 9.69 -20.64 -4.63
CA ASP A 118 9.26 -21.31 -5.86
C ASP A 118 7.81 -21.82 -5.74
N GLU A 119 7.40 -22.29 -4.56
CA GLU A 119 6.03 -22.75 -4.32
C GLU A 119 5.02 -21.61 -4.42
N ILE A 120 5.42 -20.40 -4.03
CA ILE A 120 4.61 -19.18 -4.20
C ILE A 120 4.55 -18.80 -5.68
N ARG A 121 5.67 -18.87 -6.39
CA ARG A 121 5.70 -18.63 -7.84
C ARG A 121 4.75 -19.57 -8.59
N GLU A 122 4.77 -20.85 -8.27
CA GLU A 122 3.89 -21.87 -8.85
C GLU A 122 2.40 -21.58 -8.56
N LEU A 123 2.09 -21.12 -7.34
CA LEU A 123 0.72 -20.74 -6.97
C LEU A 123 0.18 -19.59 -7.84
N PHE A 124 0.98 -18.54 -8.05
CA PHE A 124 0.61 -17.45 -8.96
C PHE A 124 0.52 -17.93 -10.42
N TRP A 125 1.39 -18.83 -10.86
CA TRP A 125 1.35 -19.38 -12.21
C TRP A 125 0.07 -20.20 -12.45
N ALA A 126 -0.24 -21.13 -11.55
CA ALA A 126 -1.42 -21.98 -11.62
C ALA A 126 -2.73 -21.17 -11.62
N ALA A 127 -2.82 -20.12 -10.80
CA ALA A 127 -4.00 -19.26 -10.72
C ALA A 127 -4.27 -18.43 -11.98
N ASN A 128 -3.29 -18.27 -12.88
CA ASN A 128 -3.41 -17.48 -14.10
C ASN A 128 -3.32 -18.30 -15.39
N GLN A 129 -3.35 -19.64 -15.32
CA GLN A 129 -3.43 -20.48 -16.50
C GLN A 129 -4.81 -20.39 -17.17
N PRO A 130 -4.90 -20.35 -18.50
CA PRO A 130 -6.16 -20.56 -19.21
C PRO A 130 -6.74 -21.93 -18.87
N VAL A 131 -8.05 -22.00 -18.59
CA VAL A 131 -8.71 -23.30 -18.39
C VAL A 131 -8.62 -24.09 -19.70
N PRO A 132 -8.06 -25.31 -19.70
CA PRO A 132 -7.97 -26.10 -20.93
C PRO A 132 -9.37 -26.39 -21.50
N PRO A 133 -9.51 -26.51 -22.83
CA PRO A 133 -10.80 -26.85 -23.45
C PRO A 133 -11.32 -28.16 -22.84
N ARG A 134 -12.56 -28.15 -22.33
CA ARG A 134 -13.19 -29.41 -21.90
C ARG A 134 -13.35 -30.27 -23.15
N SER A 135 -12.68 -31.42 -23.19
CA SER A 135 -12.98 -32.46 -24.18
C SER A 135 -14.42 -32.90 -23.96
N GLN A 136 -15.32 -32.42 -24.81
CA GLN A 136 -16.68 -32.93 -24.94
C GLN A 136 -16.66 -34.21 -25.78
#